data_AF-A0A9D4RYN2-F1
#
_entry.id   AF-A0A9D4RYN2-F1
#
_cell.length_a   1.000
_cell.length_b   1.000
_cell.length_c   1.000
_cell.angle_alpha   90.00
_cell.angle_beta   90.00
_cell.angle_gamma   90.00
#
_symmetry.space_group_name_H-M   'P 1'
#
loop_
_entity.id
_entity.type
_entity.pdbx_description
1 polymer ?
#
loop_
_entity_poly.entity_id
_entity_poly.type
_entity_poly.pdbx_seq_one_letter_code
_entity_poly.pdbx_strand_id
1 'polypeptide(L)'
;MDSFETRLEKLEKSLGNGTCDKNIIKYIIREDKAEERDRESRRHNVVVNSLPNDVNENIEGQKDRDTREVNNILNKTLNLNVKVEKIIRLGTFYLTTHQRPRRLRFTVSQFED
;
A
#
# COMPACT_ATOMS: atom_id res chain seq x y z
N MET A 1 5.83 -7.76 -17.72
CA MET A 1 6.17 -6.34 -17.53
C MET A 1 7.44 -6.11 -18.31
N ASP A 2 7.35 -5.45 -19.46
CA ASP A 2 8.53 -5.16 -20.28
C ASP A 2 9.46 -4.18 -19.56
N SER A 3 10.78 -4.32 -19.73
CA SER A 3 11.74 -3.38 -19.13
C SER A 3 11.62 -2.00 -19.78
N PHE A 4 12.11 -0.98 -19.07
CA PHE A 4 12.13 0.40 -19.55
C PHE A 4 12.85 0.54 -20.91
N GLU A 5 13.96 -0.19 -21.08
CA GLU A 5 14.74 -0.23 -22.32
C GLU A 5 13.93 -0.81 -23.48
N THR A 6 13.17 -1.88 -23.24
CA THR A 6 12.32 -2.50 -24.27
C THR A 6 11.17 -1.58 -24.69
N ARG A 7 10.65 -0.75 -23.77
CA ARG A 7 9.59 0.23 -24.06
C ARG A 7 10.15 1.41 -24.86
N LEU A 8 11.36 1.86 -24.54
CA LEU A 8 12.04 2.94 -25.28
C LEU A 8 12.35 2.55 -26.72
N GLU A 9 12.93 1.35 -26.92
CA GLU A 9 13.27 0.86 -28.26
C GLU A 9 12.03 0.67 -29.16
N LYS A 10 10.91 0.21 -28.58
CA LYS A 10 9.63 0.11 -29.30
C LYS A 10 9.13 1.49 -29.73
N LEU A 11 9.31 2.50 -28.88
CA LEU A 11 8.93 3.87 -29.15
C LEU A 11 9.77 4.46 -30.27
N GLU A 12 11.10 4.31 -30.19
CA GLU A 12 12.06 4.79 -31.21
C GLU A 12 11.84 4.13 -32.57
N LYS A 13 11.57 2.82 -32.60
CA LYS A 13 11.21 2.11 -33.85
C LYS A 13 9.88 2.57 -34.44
N SER A 14 8.92 3.00 -33.60
CA SER A 14 7.62 3.49 -34.07
C SER A 14 7.66 4.92 -34.59
N LEU A 15 8.63 5.73 -34.14
CA LEU A 15 8.70 7.18 -34.39
C LEU A 15 9.51 7.57 -35.62
N GLY A 16 10.19 6.65 -36.31
CA GLY A 16 10.87 6.82 -37.61
C GLY A 16 11.29 8.25 -37.97
N ASN A 17 12.51 8.67 -37.62
CA ASN A 17 13.07 10.03 -37.84
C ASN A 17 12.19 11.22 -37.37
N GLY A 18 11.12 10.98 -36.62
CA GLY A 18 10.12 11.96 -36.23
C GLY A 18 10.47 12.71 -34.97
N THR A 19 10.35 14.03 -35.04
CA THR A 19 10.46 14.98 -33.92
C THR A 19 9.80 14.44 -32.65
N CYS A 20 10.59 14.41 -31.58
CA CYS A 20 10.13 14.01 -30.25
C CYS A 20 8.94 14.87 -29.81
N ASP A 21 7.73 14.29 -29.84
CA ASP A 21 6.52 14.99 -29.46
C ASP A 21 6.56 15.30 -27.95
N LYS A 22 6.66 16.58 -27.63
CA LYS A 22 6.69 17.10 -26.25
C LYS A 22 5.52 16.60 -25.41
N ASN A 23 4.39 16.27 -26.02
CA ASN A 23 3.23 15.72 -25.31
C ASN A 23 3.48 14.28 -24.85
N ILE A 24 4.19 13.47 -25.63
CA ILE A 24 4.59 12.10 -25.27
C ILE A 24 5.58 12.15 -24.09
N ILE A 25 6.59 13.02 -24.15
CA ILE A 25 7.53 13.21 -23.03
C ILE A 25 6.79 13.63 -21.75
N LYS A 26 5.86 14.60 -21.85
CA LYS A 26 5.06 15.05 -20.69
C LYS A 26 4.19 13.93 -20.12
N TYR A 27 3.63 13.07 -20.97
CA TYR A 27 2.84 11.92 -20.55
C TYR A 27 3.71 10.91 -19.79
N ILE A 28 4.88 10.55 -20.34
CA ILE A 28 5.83 9.63 -19.68
C ILE A 28 6.26 10.17 -18.31
N ILE A 29 6.67 11.44 -18.22
CA ILE A 29 7.08 12.05 -16.94
C ILE A 29 5.93 12.05 -15.92
N ARG A 30 4.67 12.20 -16.36
CA ARG A 30 3.51 12.16 -15.46
C ARG A 30 3.24 10.74 -14.94
N GLU A 31 3.31 9.75 -15.82
CA GLU A 31 3.15 8.34 -15.45
C GLU A 31 4.25 7.91 -14.48
N ASP A 32 5.51 8.21 -14.75
CA ASP A 32 6.64 7.88 -13.86
C ASP A 32 6.47 8.55 -12.48
N LYS A 33 6.03 9.81 -12.43
CA LYS A 33 5.72 10.50 -11.18
C LYS A 33 4.49 9.93 -10.46
N ALA A 34 3.53 9.35 -11.18
CA ALA A 34 2.40 8.67 -10.57
C ALA A 34 2.84 7.34 -9.99
N GLU A 35 3.62 6.56 -10.74
CA GLU A 35 4.18 5.28 -10.31
C GLU A 35 5.09 5.43 -9.09
N GLU A 36 5.95 6.46 -9.06
CA GLU A 36 6.84 6.71 -7.92
C GLU A 36 6.05 7.09 -6.65
N ARG A 37 5.01 7.92 -6.78
CA ARG A 37 4.10 8.22 -5.65
C ARG A 37 3.35 6.97 -5.18
N ASP A 38 2.95 6.11 -6.09
CA ASP A 38 2.29 4.85 -5.77
C ASP A 38 3.24 3.87 -5.07
N ARG A 39 4.50 3.82 -5.53
CA ARG A 39 5.57 3.02 -4.91
C ARG A 39 5.88 3.53 -3.52
N GLU A 40 6.04 4.83 -3.33
CA GLU A 40 6.32 5.48 -2.04
C GLU A 40 5.16 5.29 -1.06
N SER A 41 3.91 5.46 -1.52
CA SER A 41 2.69 5.12 -0.77
C SER A 41 2.65 3.64 -0.37
N ARG A 42 3.24 2.76 -1.18
CA ARG A 42 3.33 1.32 -0.89
C ARG A 42 4.42 0.96 0.11
N ARG A 43 5.51 1.72 0.22
CA ARG A 43 6.65 1.41 1.10
C ARG A 43 6.25 1.25 2.57
N HIS A 44 5.18 1.92 3.00
CA HIS A 44 4.71 1.88 4.39
C HIS A 44 3.54 0.91 4.61
N ASN A 45 3.13 0.12 3.62
CA ASN A 45 2.05 -0.85 3.83
C ASN A 45 2.56 -2.09 4.53
N VAL A 46 2.19 -2.22 5.80
CA VAL A 46 2.47 -3.40 6.61
C VAL A 46 1.24 -4.30 6.62
N VAL A 47 1.47 -5.61 6.50
CA VAL A 47 0.41 -6.62 6.62
C VAL A 47 0.70 -7.51 7.81
N VAL A 48 -0.20 -7.51 8.79
CA VAL A 48 -0.13 -8.37 9.97
C VAL A 48 -1.16 -9.48 9.86
N ASN A 49 -0.72 -10.69 10.17
CA ASN A 49 -1.57 -11.86 10.32
C ASN A 49 -1.95 -12.03 11.80
N SER A 50 -3.07 -12.70 12.05
CA SER A 50 -3.39 -13.29 13.37
C SER A 50 -3.90 -12.34 14.48
N LEU A 51 -4.28 -11.10 14.18
CA LEU A 51 -5.00 -10.26 15.15
C LEU A 51 -6.47 -10.70 15.26
N PRO A 52 -6.96 -11.13 16.44
CA PRO A 52 -8.31 -11.66 16.60
C PRO A 52 -9.38 -10.72 16.04
N ASN A 53 -10.39 -11.28 15.38
CA ASN A 53 -11.60 -10.53 15.03
C ASN A 53 -12.56 -10.61 16.22
N ASP A 54 -13.20 -9.50 16.57
CA ASP A 54 -14.40 -9.53 17.39
C ASP A 54 -15.62 -9.62 16.46
N VAL A 55 -16.44 -10.65 16.62
CA VAL A 55 -17.60 -10.89 15.75
C VAL A 55 -18.78 -9.99 16.15
N ASN A 56 -18.72 -9.38 17.34
CA ASN A 56 -19.81 -8.60 17.90
C ASN A 56 -19.59 -7.07 17.79
N GLU A 57 -18.41 -6.62 17.35
CA GLU A 57 -18.14 -5.19 17.14
C GLU A 57 -18.63 -4.70 15.77
N ASN A 58 -19.11 -3.46 15.73
CA ASN A 58 -19.34 -2.76 14.47
C ASN A 58 -18.01 -2.46 13.77
N ILE A 59 -18.07 -2.10 12.48
CA ILE A 59 -16.87 -1.87 11.65
C ILE A 59 -15.94 -0.81 12.26
N GLU A 60 -16.51 0.26 12.82
CA GLU A 60 -15.76 1.37 13.40
C GLU A 60 -15.08 0.99 14.72
N GLY A 61 -15.79 0.32 15.64
CA GLY A 61 -15.22 -0.19 16.89
C GLY A 61 -14.11 -1.21 16.66
N GLN A 62 -14.29 -2.10 15.67
CA GLN A 62 -13.24 -3.05 15.29
C GLN A 62 -12.00 -2.32 14.74
N LYS A 63 -12.19 -1.25 13.96
CA LYS A 63 -11.09 -0.45 13.42
C LYS A 63 -10.32 0.28 14.52
N ASP A 64 -11.01 0.83 15.51
CA ASP A 64 -10.38 1.49 16.66
C ASP A 64 -9.60 0.51 17.52
N ARG A 65 -10.18 -0.66 17.78
CA ARG A 65 -9.49 -1.77 18.46
C ARG A 65 -8.23 -2.17 17.71
N ASP A 66 -8.34 -2.41 16.40
CA ASP A 66 -7.21 -2.81 15.56
C ASP A 66 -6.10 -1.74 15.57
N THR A 67 -6.49 -0.46 15.49
CA THR A 67 -5.55 0.67 15.55
C THR A 67 -4.78 0.67 16.87
N ARG A 68 -5.49 0.53 17.99
CA ARG A 68 -4.90 0.51 19.33
C ARG A 68 -3.97 -0.68 19.53
N GLU A 69 -4.40 -1.89 19.15
CA GLU A 69 -3.60 -3.10 19.28
C GLU A 69 -2.31 -3.04 18.44
N VAL A 70 -2.41 -2.61 17.18
CA VAL A 70 -1.23 -2.49 16.32
C VAL A 70 -0.26 -1.42 16.85
N ASN A 71 -0.76 -0.25 17.28
CA ASN A 71 0.08 0.79 17.91
C ASN A 71 0.80 0.23 19.15
N ASN A 72 0.09 -0.49 20.01
CA ASN A 72 0.68 -1.09 21.21
C ASN A 72 1.78 -2.10 20.86
N ILE A 73 1.54 -2.97 19.87
CA ILE A 73 2.53 -3.96 19.42
C ILE A 73 3.77 -3.27 18.86
N LEU A 74 3.59 -2.28 17.97
CA LEU A 74 4.71 -1.57 17.35
C LEU A 74 5.51 -0.80 18.39
N ASN A 75 4.86 -0.02 19.26
CA ASN A 75 5.53 0.78 20.28
C ASN A 75 6.24 -0.12 21.32
N LYS A 76 5.65 -1.26 21.69
CA LYS A 76 6.27 -2.21 22.62
C LYS A 76 7.46 -2.97 22.01
N THR A 77 7.38 -3.29 20.71
CA THR A 77 8.41 -4.13 20.04
C THR A 77 9.56 -3.30 19.51
N LEU A 78 9.25 -2.13 18.95
CA LEU A 78 10.22 -1.28 18.27
C LEU A 78 10.72 -0.13 19.15
N ASN A 79 10.05 0.15 20.28
CA ASN A 79 10.35 1.30 21.15
C ASN A 79 10.38 2.64 20.39
N LEU A 80 9.60 2.73 19.32
CA LEU A 80 9.41 3.92 18.48
C LEU A 80 8.04 4.51 18.76
N ASN A 81 7.88 5.82 18.59
CA ASN A 81 6.57 6.48 18.69
C ASN A 81 5.84 6.45 17.33
N VAL A 82 5.52 5.24 16.86
CA VAL A 82 4.91 5.03 15.55
C VAL A 82 3.42 5.31 15.62
N LYS A 83 2.89 5.98 14.60
CA LYS A 83 1.45 6.18 14.44
C LYS A 83 0.90 5.32 13.32
N VAL A 84 0.00 4.40 13.67
CA VAL A 84 -0.75 3.59 12.70
C VAL A 84 -1.83 4.45 12.01
N GLU A 85 -1.87 4.35 10.69
CA GLU A 85 -2.81 5.03 9.81
C GLU A 85 -3.47 4.05 8.84
N LYS A 86 -4.64 4.43 8.30
CA LYS A 86 -5.35 3.71 7.22
C LYS A 86 -5.49 2.20 7.45
N ILE A 87 -5.72 1.78 8.69
CA ILE A 87 -5.89 0.36 9.02
C ILE A 87 -7.19 -0.19 8.43
N ILE A 88 -7.08 -1.34 7.76
CA ILE A 88 -8.17 -2.06 7.13
C ILE A 88 -7.99 -3.57 7.27
N ARG A 89 -9.08 -4.31 7.54
CA ARG A 89 -9.09 -5.78 7.42
C ARG A 89 -9.31 -6.18 5.97
N LEU A 90 -8.45 -7.04 5.46
CA LEU A 90 -8.52 -7.55 4.10
C LEU A 90 -9.48 -8.75 4.01
N GLY A 91 -10.20 -8.82 2.89
CA GLY A 91 -11.15 -9.89 2.60
C GLY A 91 -12.57 -9.59 3.06
N THR A 92 -13.52 -10.23 2.38
CA THR A 92 -14.96 -10.15 2.69
C THR A 92 -15.27 -10.86 4.00
N PHE A 93 -16.28 -10.34 4.71
CA PHE A 93 -16.77 -10.91 5.96
C PHE A 93 -17.51 -12.20 5.62
N TYR A 94 -16.80 -13.31 5.44
CA TYR A 94 -17.43 -14.61 5.29
C TYR A 94 -17.92 -15.07 6.67
N LEU A 95 -19.24 -15.10 6.84
CA LEU A 95 -19.96 -15.70 7.97
C LEU A 95 -19.74 -17.22 8.10
N THR A 96 -18.86 -17.80 7.29
CA THR A 96 -18.66 -19.24 7.20
C THR A 96 -17.25 -19.62 7.67
N THR A 97 -17.21 -20.23 8.85
CA THR A 97 -16.34 -21.34 9.26
C THR A 97 -14.82 -21.18 9.31
N HIS A 98 -14.22 -20.05 8.94
CA HIS A 98 -12.77 -19.89 9.07
C HIS A 98 -12.34 -19.47 10.48
N GLN A 99 -11.77 -20.43 11.23
CA GLN A 99 -11.07 -20.27 12.52
C GLN A 99 -9.87 -19.29 12.51
N ARG A 100 -9.62 -18.57 11.42
CA ARG A 100 -8.42 -17.72 11.27
C ARG A 100 -8.82 -16.25 11.15
N PRO A 101 -8.20 -15.36 11.96
CA PRO A 101 -8.49 -13.93 11.87
C PRO A 101 -8.11 -13.37 10.49
N ARG A 102 -8.86 -12.35 10.05
CA ARG A 102 -8.58 -11.67 8.77
C ARG A 102 -7.27 -10.90 8.87
N ARG A 103 -6.53 -10.84 7.76
CA ARG A 103 -5.30 -10.07 7.67
C ARG A 103 -5.60 -8.58 7.84
N LEU A 104 -4.72 -7.87 8.53
CA LEU A 104 -4.78 -6.43 8.69
C LEU A 104 -3.72 -5.79 7.81
N ARG A 105 -4.12 -4.79 7.04
CA ARG A 105 -3.22 -3.89 6.32
C ARG A 105 -3.31 -2.52 6.94
N PHE A 106 -2.17 -1.89 7.19
CA PHE A 106 -2.11 -0.52 7.68
C PHE A 106 -0.89 0.19 7.10
N THR A 107 -0.89 1.50 7.18
CA THR A 107 0.28 2.34 6.97
C THR A 107 0.80 2.86 8.30
N VAL A 108 2.07 3.22 8.34
CA VAL A 108 2.68 3.88 9.50
C VAL A 108 3.19 5.26 9.10
N SER A 109 3.05 6.22 10.01
CA SER A 109 3.75 7.50 9.95
C SER A 109 4.65 7.64 11.18
N GLN A 110 5.65 8.54 11.10
CA GLN A 110 6.62 8.78 12.17
C GLN A 110 7.50 7.55 12.47
N PHE A 111 7.87 6.78 11.43
CA PHE A 111 8.73 5.60 11.57
C PHE A 111 10.23 5.95 11.60
N GLU A 112 10.60 7.15 11.16
CA GLU A 112 11.97 7.67 11.18
C GLU A 112 12.06 8.75 12.26
N ASP A 113 13.01 8.58 13.20
CA ASP A 113 13.57 9.67 14.02
C ASP A 113 14.49 10.56 13.13
#